data_AF-A0A3D1RU03-F1
#
_entry.id   AF-A0A3D1RU03-F1
#
_cell.length_a   1.000
_cell.length_b   1.000
_cell.length_c   1.000
_cell.angle_alpha   90.00
_cell.angle_beta   90.00
_cell.angle_gamma   90.00
#
_symmetry.space_group_name_H-M   'P 1'
#
loop_
_entity.id
_entity.type
_entity.pdbx_description
1 polymer ?
#
loop_
_entity_poly.entity_id
_entity_poly.type
_entity_poly.pdbx_seq_one_letter_code
_entity_poly.pdbx_strand_id
1 'polypeptide(L)'
;MLEMHLYQCLRGFGKNKGSEPIYITKNGEGDLVVMSIEAFEKREEIIKLRAKLELAEQSRLANEPTFTLEQSKQRLDTIYEQTKI
;
A
#
# COMPACT_ATOMS: atom_id res chain seq x y z
N MET A 1 6.48 -8.78 35.03
CA MET A 1 6.63 -7.30 34.99
C MET A 1 6.60 -6.73 33.57
N LEU A 2 7.13 -7.45 32.55
CA LEU A 2 7.07 -7.04 31.13
C LEU A 2 5.63 -6.96 30.55
N GLU A 3 4.73 -7.86 30.97
CA GLU A 3 3.30 -7.84 30.59
C GLU A 3 2.58 -6.51 30.93
N MET A 4 2.92 -5.88 32.06
CA MET A 4 2.18 -4.71 32.55
C MET A 4 2.52 -3.40 31.82
N HIS A 5 3.76 -3.24 31.35
CA HIS A 5 4.17 -2.05 30.59
C HIS A 5 3.59 -2.07 29.17
N LEU A 6 3.56 -3.24 28.54
CA LEU A 6 2.95 -3.42 27.22
C LEU A 6 1.45 -3.07 27.24
N TYR A 7 0.74 -3.53 28.29
CA TYR A 7 -0.68 -3.21 28.49
C TYR A 7 -0.92 -1.70 28.73
N GLN A 8 0.00 -0.99 29.39
CA GLN A 8 -0.10 0.46 29.55
C GLN A 8 0.05 1.20 28.21
N CYS A 9 1.00 0.81 27.36
CA CYS A 9 1.17 1.39 26.02
C CYS A 9 -0.05 1.14 25.12
N LEU A 10 -0.64 -0.06 25.17
CA LEU A 10 -1.80 -0.41 24.32
C LEU A 10 -3.12 0.19 24.79
N ARG A 11 -3.24 0.60 26.07
CA ARG A 11 -4.52 1.05 26.67
C ARG A 11 -5.13 2.31 26.02
N GLY A 12 -4.33 3.10 25.33
CA GLY A 12 -4.75 4.29 24.58
C GLY A 12 -4.93 4.06 23.08
N PHE A 13 -4.55 2.89 22.58
CA PHE A 13 -4.50 2.60 21.16
C PHE A 13 -5.92 2.53 20.56
N GLY A 14 -6.18 3.30 19.49
CA GLY A 14 -7.47 3.31 18.80
C GLY A 14 -8.55 4.22 19.40
N LYS A 15 -8.26 4.98 20.46
CA LYS A 15 -9.23 5.92 21.05
C LYS A 15 -9.48 7.18 20.20
N ASN A 16 -8.54 7.55 19.32
CA ASN A 16 -8.64 8.71 18.44
C ASN A 16 -8.36 8.31 16.98
N LYS A 17 -9.09 8.95 16.04
CA LYS A 17 -8.75 8.87 14.60
C LYS A 17 -7.34 9.44 14.39
N GLY A 18 -6.48 8.70 13.69
CA GLY A 18 -5.10 9.13 13.42
C GLY A 18 -4.09 8.84 14.54
N SER A 19 -4.33 7.83 15.38
CA SER A 19 -3.33 7.39 16.37
C SER A 19 -2.04 6.97 15.65
N GLU A 20 -0.91 7.53 16.07
CA GLU A 20 0.41 7.17 15.53
C GLU A 20 0.74 5.69 15.80
N PRO A 21 1.48 5.03 14.90
CA PRO A 21 1.88 3.64 15.10
C PRO A 21 2.81 3.51 16.32
N ILE A 22 2.56 2.49 17.15
CA ILE A 22 3.41 2.15 18.30
C ILE A 22 4.47 1.14 17.84
N TYR A 23 5.74 1.47 18.03
CA TYR A 23 6.86 0.57 17.76
C TYR A 23 7.28 -0.12 19.07
N ILE A 24 7.28 -1.45 19.07
CA ILE A 24 7.73 -2.28 20.19
C ILE A 24 9.06 -2.90 19.78
N THR A 25 10.11 -2.55 20.53
CA THR A 25 11.46 -3.06 20.31
C THR A 25 11.85 -3.98 21.46
N LYS A 26 12.61 -5.03 21.16
CA LYS A 26 13.29 -5.85 22.17
C LYS A 26 14.79 -5.59 22.05
N ASN A 27 15.40 -5.08 23.12
CA ASN A 27 16.82 -4.75 23.17
C ASN A 27 17.30 -3.78 22.06
N GLY A 28 16.43 -2.86 21.62
CA GLY A 28 16.74 -1.92 20.54
C GLY A 28 16.49 -2.46 19.13
N GLU A 29 16.11 -3.73 18.98
CA GLU A 29 15.69 -4.31 17.71
C GLU A 29 14.16 -4.21 17.57
N GLY A 30 13.70 -3.65 16.46
CA GLY A 30 12.28 -3.38 16.21
C GLY A 30 11.53 -4.59 15.68
N ASP A 31 10.91 -5.34 16.59
CA ASP A 31 10.22 -6.59 16.26
C ASP A 31 8.76 -6.38 15.81
N LEU A 32 8.06 -5.37 16.35
CA LEU A 32 6.61 -5.22 16.13
C LEU A 32 6.17 -3.76 16.00
N VAL A 33 5.19 -3.52 15.12
CA VAL A 33 4.48 -2.26 14.99
C VAL A 33 2.99 -2.49 15.17
N VAL A 34 2.34 -1.70 16.02
CA VAL A 34 0.90 -1.73 16.25
C VAL A 34 0.28 -0.46 15.69
N MET A 35 -0.65 -0.62 14.74
CA MET A 35 -1.42 0.47 14.14
C MET A 35 -2.86 0.01 13.85
N SER A 36 -3.75 0.92 13.43
CA SER A 36 -5.12 0.53 13.07
C SER A 36 -5.09 -0.24 11.75
N ILE A 37 -6.06 -1.14 11.56
CA ILE A 37 -6.19 -1.90 10.31
C ILE A 37 -6.36 -0.92 9.14
N GLU A 38 -7.21 0.11 9.28
CA GLU A 38 -7.40 1.16 8.26
C GLU A 38 -6.09 1.87 7.89
N ALA A 39 -5.24 2.20 8.87
CA ALA A 39 -3.95 2.84 8.61
C ALA A 39 -2.97 1.89 7.87
N PHE A 40 -2.99 0.61 8.23
CA PHE A 40 -2.21 -0.42 7.55
C PHE A 40 -2.66 -0.60 6.10
N GLU A 41 -3.96 -0.78 5.86
CA GLU A 41 -4.53 -0.96 4.52
C GLU A 41 -4.25 0.25 3.63
N LYS A 42 -4.48 1.46 4.13
CA LYS A 42 -4.17 2.70 3.41
C LYS A 42 -2.68 2.80 3.06
N ARG A 43 -1.79 2.41 3.97
CA ARG A 43 -0.34 2.38 3.72
C ARG A 43 -0.02 1.39 2.59
N GLU A 44 -0.59 0.19 2.62
CA GLU A 44 -0.39 -0.84 1.60
C GLU A 44 -0.89 -0.39 0.22
N GLU A 45 -2.06 0.26 0.16
CA GLU A 45 -2.60 0.83 -1.08
C GLU A 45 -1.72 1.94 -1.65
N ILE A 46 -1.20 2.83 -0.81
CA ILE A 46 -0.29 3.90 -1.23
C ILE A 46 1.01 3.32 -1.78
N ILE A 47 1.57 2.28 -1.14
CA ILE A 47 2.77 1.61 -1.65
C ILE A 47 2.52 1.03 -3.04
N LYS A 48 1.41 0.31 -3.23
CA LYS A 48 1.04 -0.26 -4.53
C LYS A 48 0.83 0.82 -5.60
N LEU A 49 0.20 1.95 -5.24
CA LEU A 49 0.01 3.07 -6.15
C LEU A 49 1.35 3.70 -6.56
N ARG A 50 2.26 3.92 -5.60
CA ARG A 50 3.58 4.48 -5.86
C ARG A 50 4.39 3.59 -6.80
N ALA A 51 4.39 2.28 -6.61
CA ALA A 51 5.07 1.35 -7.51
C ALA A 51 4.52 1.45 -8.95
N LYS A 52 3.20 1.55 -9.13
CA LYS A 52 2.58 1.74 -10.45
C LYS A 52 2.97 3.08 -11.10
N LEU A 53 2.99 4.16 -10.31
CA LEU A 53 3.39 5.48 -10.79
C LEU A 53 4.87 5.53 -11.16
N GLU A 54 5.73 4.90 -10.38
CA GLU A 54 7.16 4.80 -10.66
C GLU A 54 7.41 4.06 -11.98
N LEU A 55 6.75 2.92 -12.20
CA LEU A 55 6.82 2.21 -13.48
C LEU A 55 6.32 3.08 -14.64
N ALA A 56 5.19 3.77 -14.48
CA ALA A 56 4.66 4.65 -15.51
C ALA A 56 5.62 5.81 -15.86
N GLU A 57 6.28 6.41 -14.86
CA GLU A 57 7.28 7.45 -15.07
C GLU A 57 8.53 6.91 -15.76
N GLN A 58 9.00 5.70 -15.38
CA GLN A 58 10.11 5.05 -16.06
C GLN A 58 9.80 4.79 -17.54
N SER A 59 8.62 4.23 -17.85
CA SER A 59 8.13 4.06 -19.22
C SER A 59 8.07 5.38 -20.00
N ARG A 60 7.59 6.46 -19.35
CA ARG A 60 7.53 7.80 -19.96
C ARG A 60 8.93 8.32 -20.29
N LEU A 61 9.89 8.19 -19.37
CA LEU A 61 11.28 8.62 -19.59
C LEU A 61 12.00 7.77 -20.66
N ALA A 62 11.65 6.50 -20.77
CA ALA A 62 12.12 5.60 -21.82
C ALA A 62 11.46 5.87 -23.19
N ASN A 63 10.51 6.81 -23.28
CA ASN A 63 9.70 7.09 -24.47
C ASN A 63 8.92 5.87 -24.96
N GLU A 64 8.45 5.03 -24.04
CA GLU A 64 7.56 3.92 -24.39
C GLU A 64 6.22 4.43 -24.95
N PRO A 65 5.55 3.65 -25.82
CA PRO A 65 4.27 4.05 -26.38
C PRO A 65 3.20 4.30 -25.32
N THR A 66 2.62 5.51 -25.33
CA THR A 66 1.43 5.85 -24.55
C THR A 66 0.18 5.72 -25.41
N PHE A 67 -0.94 5.34 -24.82
CA PHE A 67 -2.20 5.15 -25.53
C PHE A 67 -3.29 6.04 -24.96
N THR A 68 -4.15 6.57 -25.84
CA THR A 68 -5.38 7.23 -25.38
C THR A 68 -6.36 6.20 -24.83
N LEU A 69 -7.44 6.67 -24.21
CA LEU A 69 -8.51 5.81 -23.71
C LEU A 69 -9.15 5.00 -24.84
N GLU A 70 -9.37 5.61 -26.01
CA GLU A 70 -9.96 4.98 -27.19
C GLU A 70 -9.07 3.88 -27.75
N GLN A 71 -7.77 4.16 -27.90
CA GLN A 71 -6.78 3.18 -28.37
C GLN A 71 -6.69 1.98 -27.41
N SER A 72 -6.74 2.24 -26.10
CA SER A 72 -6.72 1.20 -25.08
C SER A 72 -7.97 0.31 -25.14
N LYS A 73 -9.16 0.90 -25.34
CA LYS A 73 -10.42 0.16 -25.52
C LYS A 73 -10.38 -0.74 -26.75
N GLN A 74 -9.99 -0.21 -27.90
CA GLN A 74 -9.87 -0.98 -29.14
C GLN A 74 -8.93 -2.18 -28.98
N ARG A 75 -7.81 -1.99 -28.28
CA ARG A 75 -6.87 -3.07 -27.98
C ARG A 75 -7.48 -4.14 -27.09
N LEU A 76 -8.23 -3.76 -26.05
CA LEU A 76 -8.92 -4.72 -25.18
C LEU A 76 -10.01 -5.48 -25.95
N ASP A 77 -10.82 -4.79 -26.75
CA ASP A 77 -11.86 -5.43 -27.58
C ASP A 77 -11.24 -6.47 -28.52
N THR A 78 -10.11 -6.13 -29.16
CA THR A 78 -9.36 -7.07 -30.02
C THR A 78 -8.90 -8.31 -29.24
N ILE A 79 -8.38 -8.14 -28.02
CA ILE A 79 -7.93 -9.26 -27.18
C ILE A 79 -9.12 -10.16 -26.81
N TYR A 80 -10.26 -9.58 -26.42
CA TYR A 80 -11.45 -10.35 -26.06
C TYR A 80 -12.08 -11.06 -27.25
N GLU A 81 -12.05 -10.46 -28.45
CA GLU A 81 -12.51 -11.10 -29.69
C GLU A 81 -11.62 -12.27 -30.10
N GLN A 82 -10.30 -12.15 -29.90
CA GLN A 82 -9.34 -13.23 -30.19
C GLN A 82 -9.44 -14.40 -29.19
N THR A 83 -9.91 -14.14 -27.97
CA THR A 83 -10.02 -15.13 -26.89
C THR A 83 -11.42 -15.74 -26.79
N LYS A 84 -12.33 -15.42 -27.73
CA LYS A 84 -13.61 -16.12 -27.86
C LYS A 84 -13.34 -17.57 -28.25
N ILE A 85 -13.39 -18.45 -27.25
CA ILE A 85 -13.58 -19.90 -27.40
C ILE A 85 -15.06 -20.15 -27.70
#